data_AF-A0A6A1Z0P8-F1
#
_entry.id   AF-A0A6A1Z0P8-F1
#
_cell.length_a   1.000
_cell.length_b   1.000
_cell.length_c   1.000
_cell.angle_alpha   90.00
_cell.angle_beta   90.00
_cell.angle_gamma   90.00
#
_symmetry.space_group_name_H-M   'P 1'
#
loop_
_entity.id
_entity.type
_entity.pdbx_description
1 polymer ?
#
loop_
_entity_poly.entity_id
_entity_poly.type
_entity_poly.pdbx_seq_one_letter_code
_entity_poly.pdbx_strand_id
1 'polypeptide(L)' 'MDFETRMLEREQVGEKKGRMEGEKKGLQQGLKTGALTLVASLKDVGCTSQQILQQLKQKYGNVFSDKQLEEFLKQS' A
#
# COMPACT_ATOMS: atom_id res chain seq x y z
N MET A 1 -9.46 -16.15 38.72
CA MET A 1 -8.77 -15.73 37.48
C MET A 1 -8.90 -16.88 36.51
N ASP A 2 -10.11 -16.96 35.99
CA ASP A 2 -10.72 -18.14 35.42
C ASP A 2 -10.19 -18.41 34.02
N PHE A 3 -10.08 -19.69 33.68
CA PHE A 3 -9.51 -20.18 32.42
C PHE A 3 -10.25 -19.60 31.21
N GLU A 4 -11.56 -19.36 31.37
CA GLU A 4 -12.45 -18.75 30.38
C GLU A 4 -12.03 -17.31 30.02
N THR A 5 -11.61 -16.49 30.98
CA THR A 5 -11.18 -15.10 30.72
C THR A 5 -9.92 -15.08 29.85
N ARG A 6 -9.00 -16.04 30.06
CA ARG A 6 -7.73 -16.15 29.34
C ARG A 6 -7.90 -16.65 27.89
N MET A 7 -8.96 -17.42 27.60
CA MET A 7 -9.31 -17.84 26.23
C MET A 7 -9.96 -16.70 25.43
N LEU A 8 -10.91 -15.99 26.04
CA LEU A 8 -11.61 -14.84 25.44
C LEU A 8 -10.66 -13.71 25.03
N GLU A 9 -9.60 -13.47 25.81
CA GLU A 9 -8.56 -12.49 25.45
C GLU A 9 -7.72 -12.94 24.24
N ARG A 10 -7.43 -14.24 24.08
CA ARG A 10 -6.66 -14.75 22.94
C ARG A 10 -7.44 -14.69 21.63
N GLU A 11 -8.73 -14.98 21.67
CA GLU A 11 -9.61 -14.96 20.50
C GLU A 11 -9.80 -13.53 19.97
N GLN A 12 -10.06 -12.57 20.88
CA GLN A 12 -10.13 -11.14 20.52
C GLN A 12 -8.81 -10.57 19.99
N VAL A 13 -7.66 -11.05 20.48
CA VAL A 13 -6.35 -10.64 19.96
C VAL A 13 -6.11 -11.22 18.57
N GLY A 14 -6.57 -12.44 18.30
CA GLY A 14 -6.53 -13.07 16.97
C GLY A 14 -7.35 -12.29 15.94
N GLU A 15 -8.60 -11.93 16.27
CA GLU A 15 -9.46 -11.12 15.38
C GLU A 15 -8.92 -9.72 15.15
N LYS A 16 -8.46 -9.02 16.21
CA LYS A 16 -7.87 -7.68 16.06
C LYS A 16 -6.62 -7.70 15.20
N LYS A 17 -5.76 -8.71 15.36
CA LYS A 17 -4.57 -8.88 14.50
C LYS A 17 -4.95 -9.21 13.07
N GLY A 18 -5.89 -10.14 12.85
CA GLY A 18 -6.35 -10.52 11.51
C GLY A 18 -6.97 -9.33 10.75
N ARG A 19 -7.76 -8.51 11.44
CA ARG A 19 -8.36 -7.29 10.86
C ARG A 19 -7.30 -6.24 10.52
N MET A 20 -6.38 -5.99 11.45
CA MET A 20 -5.30 -5.01 11.26
C MET A 20 -4.31 -5.43 10.17
N GLU A 21 -4.01 -6.72 10.05
CA GLU A 21 -3.21 -7.28 8.94
C GLU A 21 -3.96 -7.23 7.61
N GLY A 22 -5.26 -7.52 7.60
CA GLY A 22 -6.11 -7.40 6.42
C GLY A 22 -6.19 -5.96 5.90
N GLU A 23 -6.39 -4.99 6.79
CA GLU A 23 -6.38 -3.56 6.45
C GLU A 23 -5.00 -3.12 5.94
N LYS A 24 -3.90 -3.53 6.60
CA LYS A 24 -2.55 -3.20 6.12
C LYS A 24 -2.27 -3.76 4.72
N LYS A 25 -2.65 -5.02 4.47
CA LYS A 25 -2.45 -5.68 3.17
C LYS A 25 -3.30 -5.03 2.08
N GLY A 26 -4.58 -4.77 2.37
CA GLY A 26 -5.49 -4.10 1.45
C GLY A 26 -5.03 -2.67 1.13
N LEU A 27 -4.56 -1.93 2.13
CA LEU A 27 -4.02 -0.59 1.93
C LEU A 27 -2.75 -0.62 1.07
N GLN A 28 -1.79 -1.51 1.36
CA GLN A 28 -0.58 -1.63 0.55
C GLN A 28 -0.87 -2.05 -0.90
N GLN A 29 -1.80 -2.99 -1.11
CA GLN A 29 -2.23 -3.38 -2.46
C GLN A 29 -2.93 -2.23 -3.17
N GLY A 30 -3.85 -1.53 -2.51
CA GLY A 30 -4.54 -0.38 -3.07
C GLY A 30 -3.58 0.75 -3.45
N LEU A 31 -2.58 1.02 -2.62
CA LEU A 31 -1.55 2.03 -2.88
C LEU A 31 -0.64 1.62 -4.05
N LYS A 32 -0.24 0.34 -4.13
CA LYS A 32 0.55 -0.17 -5.26
C LYS A 32 -0.23 -0.10 -6.57
N THR A 33 -1.47 -0.57 -6.56
CA THR A 33 -2.37 -0.50 -7.73
C THR A 33 -2.61 0.95 -8.14
N GLY A 34 -2.90 1.83 -7.19
CA GLY A 34 -3.09 3.25 -7.44
C GLY A 34 -1.85 3.94 -8.03
N ALA A 35 -0.65 3.56 -7.58
CA ALA A 35 0.61 4.05 -8.14
C ALA A 35 0.80 3.60 -9.58
N LEU A 36 0.56 2.31 -9.88
CA LEU A 36 0.65 1.77 -11.23
C LEU A 36 -0.40 2.38 -12.18
N THR A 37 -1.65 2.52 -11.72
CA THR A 37 -2.69 3.19 -12.50
C THR A 37 -2.32 4.64 -12.79
N LEU A 38 -1.76 5.37 -11.81
CA LEU A 38 -1.31 6.75 -12.02
C LEU A 38 -0.18 6.80 -13.07
N VAL A 39 0.79 5.88 -13.01
CA VAL A 39 1.85 5.76 -14.02
C VAL A 39 1.26 5.51 -15.40
N ALA A 40 0.38 4.51 -15.53
CA ALA A 40 -0.23 4.14 -16.80
C ALA A 40 -1.03 5.31 -17.39
N SER A 41 -1.88 5.96 -16.59
CA SER A 41 -2.66 7.13 -17.03
C SER A 41 -1.76 8.28 -17.47
N LEU A 42 -0.69 8.57 -16.73
CA LEU A 42 0.24 9.64 -17.09
C LEU A 42 1.06 9.29 -18.35
N LYS A 43 1.42 8.03 -18.53
CA LYS A 43 2.12 7.53 -19.72
C LYS A 43 1.22 7.61 -20.96
N ASP A 44 -0.07 7.33 -20.80
CA ASP A 44 -1.09 7.42 -21.85
C ASP A 44 -1.29 8.87 -22.35
N VAL A 45 -1.31 9.85 -21.45
CA VAL A 45 -1.33 11.29 -21.82
C VAL A 45 0.02 11.83 -22.31
N GLY A 46 1.05 10.99 -22.42
CA GLY A 46 2.36 11.37 -22.94
C GLY A 46 3.27 12.10 -21.94
N CYS A 47 3.03 11.99 -20.63
CA CYS A 47 3.96 12.51 -19.64
C CYS A 47 5.30 11.78 -19.69
N THR A 48 6.37 12.52 -19.42
CA THR A 48 7.71 11.94 -19.35
C THR A 48 7.89 11.16 -18.05
N SER A 49 8.69 10.10 -18.11
CA SER A 49 9.13 9.29 -16.96
C SER A 49 9.50 10.12 -15.72
N GLN A 50 10.18 11.25 -15.89
CA GLN A 50 10.54 12.16 -14.80
C GLN A 50 9.34 12.87 -14.17
N GLN A 51 8.39 13.36 -14.98
CA GLN A 51 7.16 13.99 -14.48
C GLN A 51 6.29 12.99 -13.72
N ILE A 52 6.18 11.77 -14.24
CA ILE A 52 5.44 10.68 -13.61
C ILE A 52 6.08 10.32 -12.26
N LEU A 53 7.40 10.17 -12.23
CA LEU A 53 8.13 9.88 -11.00
C LEU A 53 7.95 11.00 -9.96
N GLN A 54 7.93 12.26 -10.39
CA GLN A 54 7.75 13.40 -9.50
C GLN A 54 6.32 13.46 -8.90
N GLN A 55 5.29 13.15 -9.70
CA GLN A 55 3.90 12.98 -9.25
C GLN A 55 3.77 11.82 -8.25
N LEU A 56 4.39 10.68 -8.58
CA LEU A 56 4.46 9.53 -7.70
C LEU A 56 5.13 9.88 -6.37
N LYS A 57 6.26 10.60 -6.37
CA LYS A 57 6.94 11.05 -5.14
C LYS A 57 6.07 12.01 -4.33
N GLN A 58 5.31 12.89 -4.97
CA GLN A 58 4.40 13.77 -4.23
C GLN A 58 3.23 13.03 -3.59
N LYS A 59 2.57 12.11 -4.32
CA LYS A 59 1.40 11.40 -3.79
C LYS A 59 1.76 10.21 -2.88
N TYR A 60 2.84 9.52 -3.21
CA TYR A 60 3.22 8.26 -2.58
C TYR A 60 4.59 8.30 -1.93
N GLY A 61 5.35 9.39 -1.96
CA GLY A 61 6.65 9.48 -1.29
C GLY A 61 6.58 9.36 0.24
N ASN A 62 5.39 9.56 0.82
CA ASN A 62 5.14 9.28 2.24
C ASN A 62 4.87 7.79 2.53
N VAL A 63 4.69 6.97 1.49
CA VAL A 63 4.31 5.55 1.59
C VAL A 63 5.42 4.65 1.03
N PHE A 64 5.94 4.99 -0.14
CA PHE A 64 6.91 4.21 -0.90
C PHE A 64 8.19 5.03 -1.09
N SER A 65 9.34 4.35 -0.97
CA SER A 65 10.64 4.97 -1.25
C SER A 65 10.82 5.24 -2.73
N ASP A 66 11.72 6.17 -3.08
CA ASP A 66 12.04 6.53 -4.45
C ASP A 66 12.31 5.32 -5.35
N LYS A 67 13.05 4.31 -4.84
CA LYS A 67 13.32 3.06 -5.57
C LYS A 67 12.05 2.29 -5.96
N GLN A 68 11.07 2.19 -5.05
CA GLN A 68 9.82 1.51 -5.35
C GLN A 68 8.99 2.29 -6.38
N LEU A 69 9.01 3.61 -6.30
CA LEU A 69 8.34 4.47 -7.27
C LEU A 69 8.98 4.35 -8.66
N GLU A 70 10.31 4.24 -8.74
CA GLU A 70 11.02 3.93 -9.98
C GLU A 70 10.70 2.53 -10.52
N GLU A 71 10.53 1.53 -9.64
CA GLU A 71 10.07 0.21 -10.05
C GLU A 71 8.66 0.25 -10.64
N PHE A 72 7.72 0.99 -10.02
CA PHE A 72 6.37 1.13 -10.57
C PHE A 72 6.37 1.79 -11.94
N LEU A 73 7.27 2.76 -12.15
CA LEU A 73 7.47 3.39 -13.45
C LEU A 73 7.99 2.39 -14.50
N LYS A 74 8.91 1.49 -14.12
CA LYS A 74 9.48 0.47 -15.00
C LYS A 74 8.55 -0.71 -15.28
N GLN A 75 7.62 -1.01 -14.36
CA GLN A 75 6.67 -2.12 -14.49
C GLN A 75 5.47 -1.79 -15.39
N SER A 76 5.27 -0.52 -15.75
CA SER A 76 4.13 -0.05 -16.55
C SER A 76 4.51 0.30 -17.99
#